data_AF-A0A086PFZ2-F1
#
_entry.id   AF-A0A086PFZ2-F1
#
_cell.length_a   1.000
_cell.length_b   1.000
_cell.length_c   1.000
_cell.angle_alpha   90.00
_cell.angle_beta   90.00
_cell.angle_gamma   90.00
#
_symmetry.space_group_name_H-M   'P 1'
#
loop_
_entity.id
_entity.type
_entity.pdbx_description
1 polymer ?
#
loop_
_entity_poly.entity_id
_entity_poly.type
_entity_poly.pdbx_seq_one_letter_code
_entity_poly.pdbx_strand_id
1 'polypeptide(L)'
;RDKGEGDKPRKKGIGERIRNFFTVRKSASGTSKGKKETPADEKPELSDKQKMAQLIDSLSKQMITKLNYVEKELTNKVLPDDKPNAEAINSDLHLVAIDYKYELCNILQDVRELEKAPKLKPKQKLTLAATADRATQALELLKQTFDEDRPEYCTDL
;
A
#
# COMPACT_ATOMS: atom_id res chain seq x y z
N ARG A 1 24.24 1.74 39.56
CA ARG A 1 22.79 1.92 39.32
C ARG A 1 22.64 2.17 37.83
N ASP A 2 22.25 1.12 37.12
CA ASP A 2 21.98 1.09 35.69
C ASP A 2 20.78 1.98 35.34
N LYS A 3 20.87 2.77 34.26
CA LYS A 3 19.72 3.46 33.66
C LYS A 3 19.89 3.55 32.14
N GLY A 4 19.35 2.52 31.47
CA GLY A 4 18.32 2.65 30.44
C GLY A 4 18.77 3.21 29.10
N GLU A 5 19.25 2.32 28.22
CA GLU A 5 19.29 2.51 26.78
C GLU A 5 17.89 2.85 26.24
N GLY A 6 17.82 3.93 25.45
CA GLY A 6 16.64 4.31 24.69
C GLY A 6 16.34 3.29 23.59
N ASP A 7 15.21 2.61 23.75
CA ASP A 7 14.64 1.65 22.80
C ASP A 7 14.31 2.37 21.48
N LYS A 8 15.11 2.14 20.44
CA LYS A 8 14.81 2.57 19.07
C LYS A 8 13.59 1.79 18.58
N PRO A 9 12.63 2.40 17.86
CA PRO A 9 11.49 1.67 17.33
C PRO A 9 11.97 0.62 16.32
N ARG A 10 11.92 -0.65 16.72
CA ARG A 10 12.23 -1.79 15.84
C ARG A 10 11.27 -1.76 14.65
N LYS A 11 11.82 -1.77 13.43
CA LYS A 11 11.06 -1.99 12.18
C LYS A 11 10.18 -3.23 12.37
N LYS A 12 8.86 -3.03 12.42
CA LYS A 12 7.88 -4.11 12.53
C LYS A 12 8.02 -5.03 11.32
N GLY A 13 8.33 -6.30 11.59
CA GLY A 13 8.45 -7.32 10.54
C GLY A 13 7.10 -7.60 9.87
N ILE A 14 7.15 -8.12 8.65
CA ILE A 14 5.98 -8.52 7.84
C ILE A 14 5.00 -9.41 8.64
N GLY A 15 5.50 -10.25 9.55
CA GLY A 15 4.68 -11.08 10.43
C GLY A 15 3.78 -10.30 11.41
N GLU A 16 4.14 -9.07 11.78
CA GLU A 16 3.25 -8.17 12.55
C GLU A 16 2.27 -7.42 11.66
N ARG A 17 2.67 -7.01 10.45
CA ARG A 17 1.75 -6.40 9.47
C ARG A 17 0.64 -7.38 9.06
N ILE A 18 0.99 -8.65 8.84
CA ILE A 18 0.02 -9.71 8.50
C ILE A 18 -0.93 -9.97 9.70
N ARG A 19 -0.43 -10.00 10.94
CA ARG A 19 -1.29 -10.16 12.13
C ARG A 19 -2.30 -9.00 12.26
N ASN A 20 -1.87 -7.76 12.06
CA ASN A 20 -2.77 -6.61 12.14
C ASN A 20 -3.87 -6.65 11.07
N PHE A 21 -3.59 -7.17 9.86
CA PHE A 21 -4.60 -7.30 8.81
C PHE A 21 -5.74 -8.27 9.19
N PHE A 22 -5.42 -9.37 9.90
CA PHE A 22 -6.44 -10.32 10.38
C PHE A 22 -7.24 -9.79 11.58
N THR A 23 -6.62 -9.01 12.47
CA THR A 23 -7.33 -8.44 13.64
C THR A 23 -8.35 -7.38 13.22
N VAL A 24 -8.05 -6.54 12.23
CA VAL A 24 -8.99 -5.50 11.74
C VAL A 24 -10.24 -6.12 11.10
N ARG A 25 -10.11 -7.29 10.45
CA ARG A 25 -11.24 -7.98 9.82
C ARG A 25 -12.14 -8.75 10.80
N LYS A 26 -11.70 -8.98 12.04
CA LYS A 26 -12.50 -9.67 13.07
C LYS A 26 -13.37 -8.74 13.92
N SER A 27 -13.12 -7.42 13.90
CA SER A 27 -13.82 -6.47 14.79
C SER A 27 -15.18 -5.98 14.25
N ALA A 28 -15.65 -6.46 13.10
CA ALA A 28 -16.88 -5.98 12.45
C ALA A 28 -18.13 -6.86 12.69
N SER A 29 -18.17 -7.67 13.75
CA SER A 29 -19.42 -8.36 14.13
C SER A 29 -19.59 -8.41 15.65
N GLY A 30 -20.19 -7.37 16.20
CA GLY A 30 -20.59 -7.29 17.60
C GLY A 30 -22.11 -7.37 17.75
N THR A 31 -22.53 -8.16 18.75
CA THR A 31 -23.87 -8.37 19.37
C THR A 31 -24.73 -9.50 18.77
N SER A 32 -25.34 -10.44 19.53
CA SER A 32 -25.25 -10.91 20.93
C SER A 32 -26.10 -12.19 21.13
N LYS A 33 -25.78 -12.97 22.20
CA LYS A 33 -26.55 -14.01 22.93
C LYS A 33 -26.67 -15.45 22.38
N GLY A 34 -26.16 -16.42 23.17
CA GLY A 34 -26.86 -17.72 23.40
C GLY A 34 -26.06 -19.03 23.33
N LYS A 35 -25.41 -19.42 24.44
CA LYS A 35 -25.04 -20.76 24.96
C LYS A 35 -25.52 -22.04 24.19
N LYS A 36 -24.59 -22.82 23.61
CA LYS A 36 -24.40 -24.30 23.78
C LYS A 36 -23.15 -24.78 23.02
N GLU A 37 -22.29 -25.55 23.67
CA GLU A 37 -21.14 -26.23 23.05
C GLU A 37 -21.58 -27.32 22.06
N THR A 38 -20.98 -27.29 20.87
CA THR A 38 -20.81 -28.42 19.95
C THR A 38 -19.44 -28.26 19.28
N PRO A 39 -18.63 -29.33 19.15
CA PRO A 39 -17.30 -29.25 18.57
C PRO A 39 -17.37 -29.23 17.04
N ALA A 40 -16.34 -28.67 16.42
CA ALA A 40 -16.10 -28.57 14.97
C ALA A 40 -16.73 -27.36 14.24
N ASP A 41 -15.91 -26.33 14.04
CA ASP A 41 -15.62 -25.83 12.69
C ASP A 41 -14.22 -25.22 12.74
N GLU A 42 -13.18 -26.07 12.70
CA GLU A 42 -11.85 -25.60 12.32
C GLU A 42 -11.97 -25.13 10.87
N LYS A 43 -12.24 -23.83 10.72
CA LYS A 43 -12.10 -23.12 9.46
C LYS A 43 -10.78 -23.58 8.84
N PRO A 44 -10.76 -24.21 7.65
CA PRO A 44 -9.55 -24.84 7.17
C PRO A 44 -8.47 -23.77 7.08
N GLU A 45 -7.39 -23.94 7.86
CA GLU A 45 -6.25 -23.06 7.76
C GLU A 45 -5.76 -23.10 6.31
N LEU A 46 -5.96 -21.99 5.60
CA LEU A 46 -5.48 -21.86 4.24
C LEU A 46 -3.99 -22.23 4.23
N SER A 47 -3.61 -23.14 3.33
CA SER A 47 -2.21 -23.50 3.17
C SER A 47 -1.37 -22.24 2.86
N ASP A 48 -0.12 -22.21 3.28
CA ASP A 48 0.77 -21.05 3.06
C ASP A 48 0.86 -20.66 1.57
N LYS A 49 0.69 -21.63 0.67
CA LYS A 49 0.60 -21.40 -0.78
C LYS A 49 -0.65 -20.61 -1.18
N GLN A 50 -1.81 -20.94 -0.61
CA GLN A 50 -3.06 -20.22 -0.86
C GLN A 50 -3.02 -18.82 -0.24
N LYS A 51 -2.45 -18.67 0.96
CA LYS A 51 -2.23 -17.36 1.60
C LYS A 51 -1.34 -16.46 0.73
N MET A 52 -0.25 -16.99 0.19
CA MET A 52 0.65 -16.23 -0.70
C MET A 52 -0.02 -15.80 -2.01
N ALA A 53 -0.79 -16.69 -2.64
CA ALA A 53 -1.53 -16.34 -3.86
C ALA A 53 -2.54 -15.21 -3.62
N GLN A 54 -3.23 -15.23 -2.48
CA GLN A 54 -4.17 -14.18 -2.09
C GLN A 54 -3.48 -12.85 -1.82
N LEU A 55 -2.28 -12.87 -1.19
CA LEU A 55 -1.49 -11.66 -0.96
C LEU A 55 -1.07 -11.01 -2.29
N ILE A 56 -0.55 -11.80 -3.23
CA ILE A 56 -0.11 -11.29 -4.54
C ILE A 56 -1.29 -10.72 -5.33
N ASP A 57 -2.43 -11.41 -5.33
CA ASP A 57 -3.65 -10.94 -5.99
C ASP A 57 -4.18 -9.65 -5.34
N SER A 58 -4.17 -9.58 -4.01
CA SER A 58 -4.59 -8.38 -3.28
C SER A 58 -3.67 -7.19 -3.56
N LEU A 59 -2.35 -7.40 -3.55
CA LEU A 59 -1.37 -6.36 -3.84
C LEU A 59 -1.52 -5.82 -5.27
N SER A 60 -1.68 -6.73 -6.23
CA SER A 60 -1.95 -6.38 -7.64
C SER A 60 -3.21 -5.52 -7.79
N LYS A 61 -4.32 -5.91 -7.13
CA LYS A 61 -5.56 -5.12 -7.14
C LYS A 61 -5.40 -3.75 -6.50
N GLN A 62 -4.74 -3.67 -5.35
CA GLN A 62 -4.43 -2.40 -4.69
C GLN A 62 -3.62 -1.49 -5.62
N MET A 63 -2.61 -2.03 -6.29
CA MET A 63 -1.80 -1.27 -7.23
C MET A 63 -2.62 -0.77 -8.43
N ILE A 64 -3.50 -1.57 -9.01
CA ILE A 64 -4.39 -1.13 -10.09
C ILE A 64 -5.27 0.04 -9.62
N THR A 65 -5.86 -0.05 -8.43
CA THR A 65 -6.67 1.04 -7.85
C THR A 65 -5.84 2.31 -7.66
N LYS A 66 -4.62 2.19 -7.16
CA LYS A 66 -3.74 3.35 -6.94
C LYS A 66 -3.27 3.99 -8.25
N LEU A 67 -2.87 3.20 -9.25
CA LEU A 67 -2.51 3.72 -10.56
C LEU A 67 -3.67 4.50 -11.20
N ASN A 68 -4.89 3.93 -11.16
CA ASN A 68 -6.07 4.62 -11.67
C ASN A 68 -6.35 5.95 -10.94
N TYR A 69 -6.11 6.00 -9.63
CA TYR A 69 -6.26 7.22 -8.85
C TYR A 69 -5.22 8.27 -9.24
N VAL A 70 -3.94 7.87 -9.36
CA VAL A 70 -2.87 8.75 -9.85
C VAL A 70 -3.25 9.34 -11.20
N GLU A 71 -3.61 8.52 -12.17
CA GLU A 71 -3.98 8.97 -13.52
C GLU A 71 -5.19 9.90 -13.53
N LYS A 72 -6.28 9.54 -12.85
CA LYS A 72 -7.57 10.24 -13.01
C LYS A 72 -7.77 11.39 -12.04
N GLU A 73 -7.26 11.25 -10.82
CA GLU A 73 -7.57 12.14 -9.71
C GLU A 73 -6.41 13.07 -9.39
N LEU A 74 -5.17 12.62 -9.55
CA LEU A 74 -4.01 13.46 -9.26
C LEU A 74 -3.52 14.18 -10.52
N THR A 75 -3.20 13.45 -11.59
CA THR A 75 -2.56 14.06 -12.77
C THR A 75 -3.55 14.80 -13.66
N ASN A 76 -4.72 14.21 -13.94
CA ASN A 76 -5.71 14.83 -14.84
C ASN A 76 -6.45 16.03 -14.23
N LYS A 77 -6.35 16.25 -12.92
CA LYS A 77 -7.03 17.34 -12.22
C LYS A 77 -6.15 18.57 -11.97
N VAL A 78 -4.86 18.49 -12.29
CA VAL A 78 -3.97 19.65 -12.24
C VAL A 78 -4.51 20.74 -13.16
N LEU A 79 -4.67 21.92 -12.60
CA LEU A 79 -5.17 23.09 -13.32
C LEU A 79 -4.00 23.88 -13.92
N PRO A 80 -4.18 24.46 -15.12
CA PRO A 80 -3.29 25.48 -15.65
C PRO A 80 -3.15 26.68 -14.69
N ASP A 81 -1.96 27.26 -14.62
CA ASP A 81 -1.61 28.33 -13.67
C ASP A 81 -2.43 29.63 -13.89
N ASP A 82 -2.99 29.83 -15.08
CA ASP A 82 -3.85 30.98 -15.42
C ASP A 82 -5.27 30.86 -14.86
N LYS A 83 -5.66 29.71 -14.31
CA LYS A 83 -6.99 29.52 -13.74
C LYS A 83 -7.11 30.10 -12.33
N PRO A 84 -8.29 30.65 -11.97
CA PRO A 84 -8.53 31.10 -10.61
C PRO A 84 -8.39 29.92 -9.64
N ASN A 85 -7.72 30.16 -8.51
CA ASN A 85 -7.44 29.18 -7.46
C ASN A 85 -6.56 27.98 -7.89
N ALA A 86 -5.89 28.03 -9.05
CA ALA A 86 -5.02 26.95 -9.51
C ALA A 86 -3.91 26.63 -8.50
N GLU A 87 -3.30 27.65 -7.91
CA GLU A 87 -2.24 27.52 -6.91
C GLU A 87 -2.68 26.66 -5.70
N ALA A 88 -3.79 27.04 -5.06
CA ALA A 88 -4.31 26.34 -3.89
C ALA A 88 -4.72 24.90 -4.23
N ILE A 89 -5.45 24.70 -5.34
CA ILE A 89 -5.92 23.37 -5.75
C ILE A 89 -4.74 22.47 -6.13
N ASN A 90 -3.78 22.98 -6.90
CA ASN A 90 -2.60 22.21 -7.29
C ASN A 90 -1.72 21.89 -6.08
N SER A 91 -1.59 22.81 -5.12
CA SER A 91 -0.87 22.58 -3.87
C SER A 91 -1.49 21.42 -3.07
N ASP A 92 -2.83 21.42 -2.92
CA ASP A 92 -3.55 20.32 -2.27
C ASP A 92 -3.32 18.98 -3.00
N LEU A 93 -3.35 18.98 -4.35
CA LEU A 93 -3.06 17.79 -5.15
C LEU A 93 -1.60 17.32 -4.97
N HIS A 94 -0.63 18.22 -4.86
CA HIS A 94 0.77 17.87 -4.59
C HIS A 94 0.94 17.18 -3.23
N LEU A 95 0.26 17.67 -2.18
CA LEU A 95 0.32 17.03 -0.87
C LEU A 95 -0.20 15.59 -0.91
N VAL A 96 -1.31 15.35 -1.61
CA VAL A 96 -1.84 13.99 -1.80
C VAL A 96 -0.90 13.13 -2.66
N ALA A 97 -0.26 13.72 -3.67
CA ALA A 97 0.73 13.05 -4.50
C ALA A 97 1.95 12.57 -3.71
N ILE A 98 2.42 13.35 -2.71
CA ILE A 98 3.50 12.97 -1.81
C ILE A 98 3.14 11.69 -1.03
N ASP A 99 1.95 11.66 -0.42
CA ASP A 99 1.47 10.48 0.31
C ASP A 99 1.41 9.25 -0.61
N TYR A 100 0.87 9.41 -1.82
CA TYR A 100 0.79 8.33 -2.80
C TYR A 100 2.19 7.85 -3.25
N LYS A 101 3.18 8.74 -3.40
CA LYS A 101 4.57 8.38 -3.70
C LYS A 101 5.14 7.43 -2.65
N TYR A 102 4.89 7.69 -1.36
CA TYR A 102 5.30 6.78 -0.28
C TYR A 102 4.56 5.44 -0.31
N GLU A 103 3.26 5.43 -0.55
CA GLU A 103 2.48 4.20 -0.66
C GLU A 103 2.93 3.31 -1.83
N LEU A 104 3.24 3.92 -2.98
CA LEU A 104 3.76 3.23 -4.16
C LEU A 104 5.16 2.64 -3.88
N CYS A 105 6.02 3.38 -3.19
CA CYS A 105 7.32 2.87 -2.74
C CYS A 105 7.17 1.66 -1.79
N ASN A 106 6.19 1.70 -0.89
CA ASN A 106 5.88 0.57 0.00
C ASN A 106 5.41 -0.66 -0.79
N ILE A 107 4.55 -0.48 -1.80
CA ILE A 107 4.11 -1.58 -2.68
C ILE A 107 5.31 -2.18 -3.42
N LEU A 108 6.21 -1.37 -3.97
CA LEU A 108 7.43 -1.87 -4.60
C LEU A 108 8.32 -2.64 -3.64
N GLN A 109 8.41 -2.22 -2.38
CA GLN A 109 9.11 -2.98 -1.35
C GLN A 109 8.42 -4.33 -1.08
N ASP A 110 7.11 -4.35 -0.91
CA ASP A 110 6.35 -5.57 -0.68
C ASP A 110 6.49 -6.55 -1.86
N VAL A 111 6.48 -6.06 -3.11
CA VAL A 111 6.76 -6.88 -4.30
C VAL A 111 8.14 -7.52 -4.21
N ARG A 112 9.19 -6.73 -3.95
CA ARG A 112 10.57 -7.24 -3.82
C ARG A 112 10.74 -8.25 -2.69
N GLU A 113 9.99 -8.10 -1.60
CA GLU A 113 9.98 -9.06 -0.49
C GLU A 113 9.28 -10.36 -0.89
N LEU A 114 8.15 -10.28 -1.58
CA LEU A 114 7.42 -11.44 -2.08
C LEU A 114 8.20 -12.20 -3.15
N GLU A 115 8.95 -11.52 -4.02
CA GLU A 115 9.81 -12.13 -5.05
C GLU A 115 10.90 -13.04 -4.49
N LYS A 116 11.33 -12.81 -3.25
CA LYS A 116 12.32 -13.66 -2.56
C LYS A 116 11.74 -15.00 -2.13
N ALA A 117 10.42 -15.22 -2.25
CA ALA A 117 9.80 -16.46 -1.83
C ALA A 117 10.28 -17.65 -2.70
N PRO A 118 10.82 -18.74 -2.09
CA PRO A 118 11.56 -19.78 -2.80
C PRO A 118 10.72 -20.66 -3.73
N LYS A 119 9.39 -20.54 -3.73
CA LYS A 119 8.47 -21.43 -4.47
C LYS A 119 7.34 -20.67 -5.18
N LEU A 120 7.62 -19.48 -5.71
CA LEU A 120 6.67 -18.74 -6.54
C LEU A 120 6.39 -19.45 -7.87
N LYS A 121 5.10 -19.65 -8.17
CA LYS A 121 4.66 -20.18 -9.46
C LYS A 121 4.89 -19.15 -10.58
N PRO A 122 5.08 -19.57 -11.84
CA PRO A 122 5.28 -18.64 -12.97
C PRO A 122 4.21 -17.54 -13.08
N LYS A 123 2.93 -17.90 -12.93
CA LYS A 123 1.83 -16.92 -12.94
C LYS A 123 1.96 -15.86 -11.84
N GLN A 124 2.39 -16.26 -10.64
CA GLN A 124 2.58 -15.34 -9.51
C GLN A 124 3.74 -14.38 -9.77
N LYS A 125 4.85 -14.86 -10.34
CA LYS A 125 5.98 -14.02 -10.74
C LYS A 125 5.56 -12.98 -11.78
N LEU A 126 4.78 -13.39 -12.78
CA LEU A 126 4.25 -12.49 -13.79
C LEU A 126 3.33 -11.41 -13.18
N THR A 127 2.47 -11.79 -12.22
CA THR A 127 1.62 -10.84 -11.51
C THR A 127 2.45 -9.85 -10.69
N LEU A 128 3.50 -10.31 -9.99
CA LEU A 128 4.40 -9.44 -9.23
C LEU A 128 5.16 -8.46 -10.14
N ALA A 129 5.73 -8.94 -11.24
CA ALA A 129 6.39 -8.08 -12.24
C ALA A 129 5.44 -7.01 -12.78
N ALA A 130 4.25 -7.41 -13.23
CA ALA A 130 3.23 -6.45 -13.70
C ALA A 130 2.76 -5.48 -12.59
N THR A 131 2.85 -5.87 -11.31
CA THR A 131 2.55 -4.98 -10.18
C THR A 131 3.67 -3.96 -10.00
N ALA A 132 4.93 -4.38 -10.08
CA ALA A 132 6.08 -3.48 -10.03
C ALA A 132 6.11 -2.50 -11.21
N ASP A 133 5.79 -2.96 -12.42
CA ASP A 133 5.75 -2.11 -13.61
C ASP A 133 4.70 -1.01 -13.45
N ARG A 134 3.50 -1.35 -12.97
CA ARG A 134 2.43 -0.36 -12.69
C ARG A 134 2.81 0.61 -11.59
N ALA A 135 3.48 0.14 -10.54
CA ALA A 135 3.94 1.02 -9.47
C ALA A 135 4.99 2.01 -9.98
N THR A 136 5.90 1.54 -10.83
CA THR A 136 6.91 2.39 -11.49
C THR A 136 6.26 3.39 -12.43
N GLN A 137 5.27 2.97 -13.22
CA GLN A 137 4.49 3.86 -14.09
C GLN A 137 3.78 4.95 -13.28
N ALA A 138 3.14 4.59 -12.17
CA ALA A 138 2.47 5.56 -11.31
C ALA A 138 3.45 6.59 -10.72
N LEU A 139 4.63 6.13 -10.28
CA LEU A 139 5.69 7.02 -9.79
C LEU A 139 6.20 7.97 -10.88
N GLU A 140 6.36 7.48 -12.11
CA GLU A 140 6.78 8.30 -13.25
C GLU A 140 5.72 9.36 -13.59
N LEU A 141 4.43 9.00 -13.58
CA LEU A 141 3.33 9.96 -13.78
C LEU A 141 3.34 11.05 -12.71
N LEU A 142 3.50 10.67 -11.44
CA LEU A 142 3.61 11.63 -10.35
C LEU A 142 4.84 12.53 -10.55
N LYS A 143 5.97 11.96 -10.94
CA LYS A 143 7.19 12.72 -11.20
C LYS A 143 6.99 13.75 -12.31
N GLN A 144 6.45 13.34 -13.45
CA GLN A 144 6.22 14.23 -14.59
C GLN A 144 5.20 15.33 -14.31
N THR A 145 4.24 15.06 -13.42
CA THR A 145 3.16 16.01 -13.11
C THR A 145 3.56 17.00 -12.01
N PHE A 146 4.30 16.53 -11.00
CA PHE A 146 4.50 17.24 -9.74
C PHE A 146 5.99 17.51 -9.42
N ASP A 147 6.93 16.94 -10.16
CA ASP A 147 8.32 16.78 -9.72
C ASP A 147 9.32 17.00 -10.88
N GLU A 148 9.28 18.18 -11.54
CA GLU A 148 10.43 18.91 -12.11
C GLU A 148 10.13 20.44 -12.01
N ASP A 149 10.95 21.19 -11.26
CA ASP A 149 11.03 22.67 -11.25
C ASP A 149 9.98 23.53 -10.52
N ARG A 150 9.21 23.03 -9.54
CA ARG A 150 8.47 23.92 -8.61
C ARG A 150 9.06 23.93 -7.20
N PRO A 151 10.16 24.68 -6.95
CA PRO A 151 10.79 24.79 -5.63
C PRO A 151 9.83 25.36 -4.55
N GLU A 152 8.74 26.01 -4.96
CA GLU A 152 7.74 26.62 -4.09
C GLU A 152 6.95 25.61 -3.24
N TYR A 153 6.84 24.35 -3.69
CA TYR A 153 6.06 23.30 -3.00
C TYR A 153 6.94 22.21 -2.39
N CYS A 154 8.26 22.33 -2.55
CA CYS A 154 9.23 21.51 -1.85
C CYS A 154 9.31 22.02 -0.40
N THR A 155 8.34 21.64 0.43
CA THR A 155 8.54 21.77 1.87
C THR A 155 9.58 20.73 2.27
N ASP A 156 10.77 21.22 2.61
CA ASP A 156 11.90 20.43 3.09
C ASP A 156 11.42 19.43 4.16
N LEU A 157 11.52 18.14 3.82
CA LEU A 157 11.29 17.00 4.70
C LEU A 157 12.52 16.69 5.56
#